data_AF-A0A379TJV3-F1
#
_entry.id   AF-A0A379TJV3-F1
#
_cell.length_a   1.000
_cell.length_b   1.000
_cell.length_c   1.000
_cell.angle_alpha   90.00
_cell.angle_beta   90.00
_cell.angle_gamma   90.00
#
_symmetry.space_group_name_H-M   'P 1'
#
loop_
_entity.id
_entity.type
_entity.pdbx_description
1 polymer ?
#
loop_
_entity_poly.entity_id
_entity_poly.type
_entity_poly.pdbx_seq_one_letter_code
_entity_poly.pdbx_strand_id
1 'polypeptide(L)' 'MLYKGDTLYLDWLEDGIAELVFDAPGSVNKLDTATVASPRPSA' A
#
# COMPACT_ATOMS: atom_id res chain seq x y z
N MET A 1 -11.48 -1.44 -1.34
CA MET A 1 -10.47 -0.49 -1.82
C MET A 1 -10.43 0.75 -0.96
N LEU A 2 -9.39 0.86 -0.13
CA LEU A 2 -9.14 1.98 0.78
C LEU A 2 -8.17 3.00 0.17
N TYR A 3 -7.13 2.53 -0.52
CA TYR A 3 -6.12 3.36 -1.18
C TYR A 3 -5.44 2.60 -2.32
N LYS A 4 -5.11 3.29 -3.41
CA LYS A 4 -4.30 2.73 -4.52
C LYS A 4 -3.30 3.78 -4.98
N GLY A 5 -2.02 3.46 -4.85
CA GLY A 5 -0.92 4.20 -5.46
C GLY A 5 -0.22 3.35 -6.52
N ASP A 6 0.82 3.93 -7.12
CA ASP A 6 1.56 3.31 -8.21
C ASP A 6 2.47 2.14 -7.77
N THR A 7 2.84 2.10 -6.48
CA THR A 7 3.77 1.10 -5.93
C THR A 7 3.22 0.29 -4.77
N LEU A 8 2.04 0.66 -4.25
CA LEU A 8 1.36 -0.08 -3.20
C LEU A 8 -0.16 0.19 -3.22
N TYR A 9 -0.91 -0.68 -2.58
CA TYR A 9 -2.33 -0.49 -2.35
C TYR A 9 -2.76 -1.01 -0.99
N LEU A 10 -3.90 -0.51 -0.54
CA LEU A 10 -4.49 -0.83 0.75
C LEU A 10 -5.95 -1.22 0.53
N ASP A 11 -6.30 -2.41 1.00
CA ASP A 11 -7.62 -3.01 0.81
C ASP A 11 -8.14 -3.59 2.12
N TRP A 12 -9.47 -3.63 2.25
CA TRP A 12 -10.09 -4.37 3.32
C TRP A 12 -10.09 -5.86 2.97
N LEU A 13 -9.55 -6.67 3.86
CA LEU A 13 -9.91 -8.07 3.99
C LEU A 13 -11.18 -8.16 4.85
N GLU A 14 -11.43 -9.31 5.44
CA GLU A 14 -12.58 -9.56 6.31
C GLU A 14 -12.26 -9.19 7.77
N ASP A 15 -13.31 -9.12 8.60
CA ASP A 15 -13.22 -8.90 10.05
C ASP A 15 -12.46 -7.64 10.48
N GLY A 16 -12.52 -6.58 9.68
CA GLY A 16 -11.87 -5.30 9.99
C GLY A 16 -10.36 -5.34 9.87
N ILE A 17 -9.80 -6.35 9.21
CA ILE A 17 -8.38 -6.43 8.88
C ILE A 17 -8.17 -5.76 7.52
N ALA A 18 -7.19 -4.87 7.45
CA ALA A 18 -6.76 -4.28 6.19
C ALA A 18 -5.43 -4.90 5.73
N GLU A 19 -5.34 -5.22 4.45
CA GLU A 19 -4.11 -5.67 3.81
C GLU A 19 -3.38 -4.47 3.19
N LEU A 20 -2.06 -4.42 3.41
CA LEU A 20 -1.15 -3.48 2.76
C LEU A 20 -0.24 -4.27 1.81
N VAL A 21 -0.41 -4.06 0.52
CA VAL A 21 0.31 -4.80 -0.53
C VAL A 21 1.26 -3.87 -1.26
N PHE A 22 2.55 -4.21 -1.28
CA PHE A 22 3.55 -3.58 -2.13
C PHE A 22 3.52 -4.25 -3.50
N ASP A 23 3.20 -3.48 -4.54
CA ASP A 23 2.97 -3.96 -5.90
C ASP A 23 3.57 -2.95 -6.89
N ALA A 24 4.89 -2.79 -6.81
CA ALA A 24 5.62 -1.91 -7.72
C ALA A 24 5.77 -2.58 -9.11
N PRO A 25 5.71 -1.83 -10.22
CA PRO A 25 5.80 -2.38 -11.58
C PRO A 25 7.17 -3.01 -11.94
N GLY A 26 8.16 -2.94 -11.04
CA GLY A 26 9.46 -3.59 -11.19
C GLY A 26 9.48 -5.02 -10.66
N SER A 27 10.53 -5.79 -10.98
CA SER A 27 10.64 -7.20 -10.57
C SER A 27 10.82 -7.42 -9.06
N VAL A 28 11.07 -6.36 -8.29
CA VAL A 28 11.23 -6.39 -6.85
C VAL A 28 10.64 -5.12 -6.25
N ASN A 29 9.92 -5.28 -5.13
CA ASN A 29 9.49 -4.14 -4.33
C ASN A 29 10.70 -3.50 -3.66
N LYS A 30 10.83 -2.18 -3.81
CA LYS A 30 11.89 -1.39 -3.16
C LYS A 30 11.23 -0.47 -2.15
N LEU A 31 11.72 -0.50 -0.92
CA LEU A 31 11.36 0.48 0.10
C LEU A 31 12.11 1.79 -0.20
N ASP A 32 11.68 2.48 -1.25
CA ASP A 32 12.20 3.79 -1.61
C ASP A 32 11.45 4.92 -0.89
N THR A 33 11.94 6.15 -1.05
CA THR A 33 11.40 7.32 -0.35
C THR A 33 9.95 7.62 -0.73
N ALA A 34 9.52 7.24 -1.94
CA ALA A 34 8.13 7.37 -2.38
C ALA A 34 7.22 6.37 -1.64
N THR A 35 7.73 5.17 -1.38
CA THR A 35 7.04 4.13 -0.60
C THR A 35 6.85 4.54 0.86
N VAL A 36 7.85 5.18 1.48
CA VAL A 36 7.77 5.68 2.87
C VAL A 36 6.90 6.94 3.00
N ALA A 37 6.83 7.78 1.97
CA ALA A 37 6.03 9.01 1.97
C ALA A 37 4.51 8.79 1.80
N SER A 38 4.07 7.53 1.61
CA SER A 38 2.64 7.24 1.50
C SER A 38 1.90 7.66 2.77
N PRO A 39 0.82 8.46 2.64
CA PRO A 39 0.20 9.11 3.78
C PRO A 39 -0.46 8.09 4.71
N ARG A 40 -0.34 8.37 6.01
CA ARG A 40 -0.99 7.63 7.09
C ARG A 40 -2.50 7.54 6.81
N PRO A 41 -3.13 6.35 6.85
CA PRO A 41 -4.58 6.25 6.72
C PRO A 41 -5.21 7.04 7.87
N SER A 42 -6.06 8.02 7.53
CA SER A 42 -6.85 8.75 8.52
C SER A 42 -7.81 7.77 9.19
N ALA A 43 -7.62 7.60 10.50
CA ALA A 43 -8.51 6.87 11.40
C ALA A 43 -9.92 7.50 11.45
#